data_AF-A0A3B9D0X9-F1
#
_entry.id   AF-A0A3B9D0X9-F1
#
_cell.length_a   1.000
_cell.length_b   1.000
_cell.length_c   1.000
_cell.angle_alpha   90.00
_cell.angle_beta   90.00
_cell.angle_gamma   90.00
#
_symmetry.space_group_name_H-M   'P 1'
#
loop_
_entity.id
_entity.type
_entity.pdbx_description
1 polymer ?
#
loop_
_entity_poly.entity_id
_entity_poly.type
_entity_poly.pdbx_seq_one_letter_code
_entity_poly.pdbx_strand_id
1 'polypeptide(L)'
;MGGKKMTTYALQQPAANTLDDVFGFHVEASFRRTFLKPEQKFDAQEGVANDIRLLPERVMQEILGMKVPESKVYFLTLVPLAQAAWSQDSPNSLQVGRIMERVVELGIRRNSPAHQLLRAWLIARPEPRMFDVWRDYVSALKRVMSPDVFEQLRRAILHATRSVTACVEGFGLTLPNDHTSRQINDAFQA
;
A
#
# COMPACT_ATOMS: atom_id res chain seq x y z
N MET A 1 -21.34 38.35 -24.46
CA MET A 1 -19.99 38.20 -23.88
C MET A 1 -20.06 37.15 -22.78
N GLY A 2 -19.60 35.94 -23.08
CA GLY A 2 -19.65 34.80 -22.18
C GLY A 2 -18.44 34.76 -21.26
N GLY A 3 -18.65 34.99 -19.96
CA GLY A 3 -17.69 34.64 -18.92
C GLY A 3 -17.94 33.22 -18.47
N LYS A 4 -17.22 32.25 -19.05
CA LYS A 4 -17.18 30.87 -18.54
C LYS A 4 -16.72 30.89 -17.08
N LYS A 5 -17.59 30.44 -16.18
CA LYS A 5 -17.22 30.10 -14.80
C LYS A 5 -16.11 29.05 -14.88
N MET A 6 -14.90 29.40 -14.41
CA MET A 6 -13.91 28.40 -14.05
C MET A 6 -14.41 27.72 -12.79
N THR A 7 -15.15 26.63 -12.97
CA THR A 7 -15.49 25.72 -11.88
C THR A 7 -14.20 25.04 -11.46
N THR A 8 -13.58 25.55 -10.41
CA THR A 8 -12.53 24.88 -9.66
C THR A 8 -13.14 23.57 -9.15
N TYR A 9 -12.84 22.45 -9.81
CA TYR A 9 -13.07 21.12 -9.26
C TYR A 9 -12.09 20.94 -8.10
N ALA A 10 -12.44 21.48 -6.93
CA ALA A 10 -11.91 20.98 -5.68
C ALA A 10 -12.26 19.48 -5.67
N LEU A 11 -11.23 18.63 -5.62
CA LEU A 11 -11.42 17.21 -5.31
C LEU A 11 -12.03 17.18 -3.91
N GLN A 12 -13.36 17.13 -3.84
CA GLN A 12 -14.06 16.89 -2.58
C GLN A 12 -13.50 15.57 -2.04
N GLN A 13 -12.83 15.61 -0.89
CA GLN A 13 -12.51 14.42 -0.14
C GLN A 13 -13.81 13.63 0.03
N PRO A 14 -13.85 12.33 -0.32
CA PRO A 14 -15.07 11.58 -0.15
C PRO A 14 -15.42 11.52 1.34
N ALA A 15 -16.72 11.52 1.64
CA ALA A 15 -17.26 11.06 2.92
C ALA A 15 -17.06 9.53 3.07
N ALA A 16 -15.88 9.01 2.70
CA ALA A 16 -15.54 7.61 2.69
C ALA A 16 -15.46 7.13 4.14
N ASN A 17 -16.47 6.34 4.52
CA ASN A 17 -16.61 5.78 5.87
C ASN A 17 -16.15 4.33 5.95
N THR A 18 -15.81 3.70 4.82
CA THR A 18 -15.36 2.31 4.78
C THR A 18 -13.95 2.18 4.19
N LEU A 19 -13.26 1.10 4.60
CA LEU A 19 -11.95 0.71 4.06
C LEU A 19 -11.95 0.61 2.53
N ASP A 20 -13.02 0.02 1.98
CA ASP A 20 -13.17 -0.20 0.54
C ASP A 20 -13.38 1.11 -0.22
N ASP A 21 -14.10 2.08 0.36
CA ASP A 21 -14.29 3.41 -0.23
C ASP A 21 -12.97 4.20 -0.25
N VAL A 22 -12.21 4.16 0.84
CA VAL A 22 -10.91 4.86 0.94
C VAL A 22 -9.92 4.24 -0.03
N PHE A 23 -9.82 2.92 -0.09
CA PHE A 23 -8.96 2.22 -1.05
C PHE A 23 -9.40 2.49 -2.49
N GLY A 24 -10.69 2.31 -2.80
CA GLY A 24 -11.23 2.52 -4.14
C GLY A 24 -11.02 3.94 -4.66
N PHE A 25 -11.26 4.95 -3.84
CA PHE A 25 -10.97 6.34 -4.17
C PHE A 25 -9.48 6.55 -4.48
N HIS A 26 -8.59 5.99 -3.66
CA HIS A 26 -7.14 6.13 -3.84
C HIS A 26 -6.59 5.40 -5.05
N VAL A 27 -7.07 4.19 -5.29
CA VAL A 27 -6.74 3.40 -6.49
C VAL A 27 -7.15 4.21 -7.72
N GLU A 28 -8.42 4.62 -7.78
CA GLU A 28 -8.97 5.37 -8.91
C GLU A 28 -8.22 6.71 -9.12
N ALA A 29 -7.91 7.45 -8.05
CA ALA A 29 -7.14 8.68 -8.13
C ALA A 29 -5.71 8.45 -8.64
N SER A 30 -5.05 7.38 -8.20
CA SER A 30 -3.66 7.07 -8.55
C SER A 30 -3.52 6.60 -10.00
N PHE A 31 -4.51 5.85 -10.50
CA PHE A 31 -4.61 5.45 -11.90
C PHE A 31 -4.98 6.63 -12.81
N ARG A 32 -5.99 7.44 -12.43
CA ARG A 32 -6.39 8.62 -13.21
C ARG A 32 -5.28 9.67 -13.31
N ARG A 33 -4.46 9.83 -12.27
CA ARG A 33 -3.42 10.88 -12.25
C ARG A 33 -2.14 10.48 -13.01
N THR A 34 -1.88 9.19 -13.16
CA THR A 34 -0.57 8.69 -13.64
C THR A 34 -0.64 7.99 -15.00
N PHE A 35 -1.77 7.38 -15.38
CA PHE A 35 -1.79 6.38 -16.47
C PHE A 35 -2.95 6.50 -17.47
N LEU A 36 -3.68 7.62 -17.58
CA LEU A 36 -4.88 7.72 -18.42
C LEU A 36 -4.70 7.23 -19.88
N LYS A 37 -4.99 5.94 -20.09
CA LYS A 37 -6.03 5.48 -21.01
C LYS A 37 -7.21 5.01 -20.15
N PRO A 38 -8.43 5.52 -20.36
CA PRO A 38 -9.61 5.29 -19.52
C PRO A 38 -10.18 3.86 -19.53
N GLU A 39 -9.48 2.88 -20.12
CA GLU A 39 -10.04 1.56 -20.44
C GLU A 39 -9.49 0.41 -19.58
N GLN A 40 -8.41 0.63 -18.82
CA GLN A 40 -7.89 -0.39 -17.91
C GLN A 40 -8.65 -0.37 -16.59
N LYS A 41 -9.80 -1.04 -16.58
CA LYS A 41 -10.44 -1.47 -15.34
C LYS A 41 -9.44 -2.34 -14.58
N PHE A 42 -9.29 -2.09 -13.28
CA PHE A 42 -8.67 -3.04 -12.37
C PHE A 42 -9.59 -4.27 -12.32
N ASP A 43 -9.37 -5.22 -13.22
CA ASP A 43 -10.07 -6.48 -13.21
C ASP A 43 -9.37 -7.38 -12.19
N ALA A 44 -9.96 -7.49 -11.00
CA ALA A 44 -9.45 -8.31 -9.89
C ALA A 44 -9.58 -9.82 -10.17
N GLN A 45 -9.57 -10.24 -11.44
CA GLN A 45 -9.76 -11.62 -11.87
C GLN A 45 -8.49 -12.48 -11.77
N GLU A 46 -7.32 -11.90 -11.48
CA GLU A 46 -6.14 -12.65 -11.05
C GLU A 46 -6.04 -12.61 -9.52
N GLY A 47 -6.19 -13.78 -8.88
CA GLY A 47 -6.39 -13.86 -7.44
C GLY A 47 -5.21 -13.33 -6.60
N VAL A 48 -5.52 -12.65 -5.50
CA VAL A 48 -4.53 -11.91 -4.68
C VAL A 48 -3.36 -12.74 -4.14
N ALA A 49 -3.56 -14.05 -3.94
CA ALA A 49 -2.49 -14.97 -3.54
C ALA A 49 -1.42 -15.18 -4.62
N ASN A 50 -1.77 -15.00 -5.90
CA ASN A 50 -0.80 -15.02 -7.01
C ASN A 50 -0.04 -13.70 -7.12
N ASP A 51 -0.66 -12.59 -6.71
CA ASP A 51 -0.08 -11.25 -6.77
C ASP A 51 0.86 -10.95 -5.61
N ILE A 52 0.52 -11.46 -4.42
CA ILE A 52 1.22 -11.21 -3.17
C ILE A 52 1.64 -12.54 -2.55
N ARG A 53 2.92 -12.86 -2.71
CA ARG A 53 3.61 -13.96 -2.00
C ARG A 53 4.50 -13.48 -0.86
N LEU A 54 4.41 -12.18 -0.56
CA LEU A 54 5.11 -11.52 0.55
C LEU A 54 4.61 -11.98 1.92
N LEU A 55 3.34 -12.37 2.01
CA LEU A 55 2.75 -12.87 3.23
C LEU A 55 3.02 -14.38 3.37
N PRO A 56 3.36 -14.88 4.58
CA PRO A 56 3.46 -16.32 4.83
C PRO A 56 2.16 -17.04 4.48
N GLU A 57 2.26 -18.27 3.98
CA GLU A 57 1.11 -19.06 3.54
C GLU A 57 0.01 -19.15 4.62
N ARG A 58 0.38 -19.37 5.89
CA ARG A 58 -0.56 -19.44 7.00
C ARG A 58 -1.33 -18.14 7.22
N VAL A 59 -0.67 -16.99 7.03
CA VAL A 59 -1.29 -15.66 7.10
C VAL A 59 -2.30 -15.50 5.96
N MET A 60 -1.91 -15.84 4.73
CA MET A 60 -2.81 -15.78 3.58
C MET A 60 -4.04 -16.67 3.76
N GLN A 61 -3.85 -17.91 4.22
CA GLN A 61 -4.94 -18.86 4.46
C GLN A 61 -5.96 -18.34 5.48
N GLU A 62 -5.49 -17.75 6.59
CA GLU A 62 -6.39 -17.22 7.61
C GLU A 62 -7.13 -15.96 7.12
N ILE A 63 -6.46 -15.08 6.37
CA ILE A 63 -7.10 -13.92 5.73
C ILE A 63 -8.19 -14.35 4.75
N LEU A 64 -7.89 -15.32 3.88
CA LEU A 64 -8.86 -15.85 2.92
C LEU A 64 -10.01 -16.60 3.63
N GLY A 65 -9.71 -17.31 4.73
CA GLY A 65 -10.70 -17.99 5.58
C GLY A 65 -11.70 -17.03 6.23
N MET A 66 -11.27 -15.80 6.55
CA MET A 66 -12.14 -14.72 7.04
C MET A 66 -13.04 -14.11 5.94
N LYS A 67 -12.95 -14.57 4.69
CA LYS A 67 -13.68 -14.03 3.52
C LYS A 67 -13.43 -12.53 3.29
N VAL A 68 -12.21 -12.10 3.62
CA VAL A 68 -11.76 -10.73 3.38
C VAL A 68 -11.65 -10.49 1.87
N PRO A 69 -12.23 -9.41 1.32
CA PRO A 69 -12.07 -9.06 -0.09
C PRO A 69 -10.60 -8.84 -0.47
N GLU A 70 -10.24 -9.18 -1.70
CA GLU A 70 -8.86 -9.03 -2.21
C GLU A 70 -8.33 -7.59 -2.12
N SER A 71 -9.21 -6.60 -2.32
CA SER A 71 -8.91 -5.18 -2.13
C SER A 71 -8.28 -4.87 -0.78
N LYS A 72 -8.75 -5.54 0.29
CA LYS A 72 -8.24 -5.34 1.65
C LYS A 72 -6.90 -6.03 1.87
N VAL A 73 -6.59 -7.09 1.12
CA VAL A 73 -5.26 -7.72 1.16
C VAL A 73 -4.23 -6.85 0.44
N TYR A 74 -4.60 -6.23 -0.70
CA TYR A 74 -3.79 -5.18 -1.31
C TYR A 74 -3.59 -4.00 -0.37
N PHE A 75 -4.66 -3.54 0.29
CA PHE A 75 -4.59 -2.45 1.26
C PHE A 75 -3.65 -2.78 2.43
N LEU A 76 -3.76 -3.98 3.00
CA LEU A 76 -2.95 -4.46 4.12
C LEU A 76 -1.45 -4.43 3.82
N THR A 77 -1.08 -4.76 2.58
CA THR A 77 0.30 -4.98 2.16
C THR A 77 0.93 -3.76 1.51
N LEU A 78 0.21 -3.05 0.64
CA LEU A 78 0.79 -1.99 -0.18
C LEU A 78 0.88 -0.64 0.55
N VAL A 79 -0.07 -0.33 1.43
CA VAL A 79 -0.07 0.92 2.21
C VAL A 79 1.20 1.11 3.04
N PRO A 80 1.65 0.13 3.86
CA PRO A 80 2.88 0.29 4.63
C PRO A 80 4.13 0.41 3.74
N LEU A 81 4.16 -0.24 2.58
CA LEU A 81 5.27 -0.11 1.63
C LEU A 81 5.31 1.29 0.99
N ALA A 82 4.15 1.83 0.63
CA ALA A 82 4.07 3.21 0.15
C ALA A 82 4.49 4.19 1.26
N GLN A 83 4.02 4.00 2.50
CA GLN A 83 4.44 4.83 3.63
C GLN A 83 5.97 4.77 3.86
N ALA A 84 6.60 3.60 3.75
CA ALA A 84 8.06 3.46 3.80
C ALA A 84 8.77 4.18 2.66
N ALA A 85 8.25 4.09 1.44
CA ALA A 85 8.85 4.75 0.29
C ALA A 85 8.79 6.29 0.39
N TRP A 86 7.78 6.82 1.07
CA TRP A 86 7.58 8.25 1.33
C TRP A 86 8.05 8.67 2.74
N SER A 87 8.96 7.90 3.34
CA SER A 87 9.52 8.20 4.68
C SER A 87 10.44 9.43 4.72
N GLN A 88 10.99 9.81 3.56
CA GLN A 88 11.80 11.00 3.38
C GLN A 88 11.12 11.94 2.36
N ASP A 89 11.91 12.57 1.48
CA ASP A 89 11.42 13.29 0.32
C ASP A 89 10.82 12.35 -0.74
N SER A 90 10.20 12.94 -1.75
CA SER A 90 9.63 12.18 -2.88
C SER A 90 10.68 11.26 -3.50
N PRO A 91 10.39 9.95 -3.66
CA PRO A 91 11.34 9.04 -4.28
C PRO A 91 11.61 9.47 -5.73
N ASN A 92 12.88 9.57 -6.09
CA ASN A 92 13.30 9.84 -7.47
C ASN A 92 13.20 8.58 -8.34
N SER A 93 13.37 8.73 -9.66
CA SER A 93 13.21 7.62 -10.62
C SER A 93 14.13 6.42 -10.34
N LEU A 94 15.35 6.66 -9.84
CA LEU A 94 16.29 5.60 -9.46
C LEU A 94 15.81 4.85 -8.22
N GLN A 95 15.34 5.57 -7.20
CA GLN A 95 14.75 4.97 -5.99
C GLN A 95 13.49 4.17 -6.33
N VAL A 96 12.60 4.71 -7.18
CA VAL A 96 11.42 3.99 -7.65
C VAL A 96 11.81 2.66 -8.32
N GLY A 97 12.81 2.67 -9.23
CA GLY A 97 13.30 1.45 -9.87
C GLY A 97 13.80 0.40 -8.85
N ARG A 98 14.65 0.83 -7.91
CA ARG A 98 15.19 -0.05 -6.85
C ARG A 98 14.09 -0.62 -5.95
N ILE A 99 13.09 0.19 -5.58
CA ILE A 99 11.95 -0.27 -4.79
C ILE A 99 11.15 -1.31 -5.57
N MET A 100 10.86 -1.05 -6.85
CA MET A 100 10.08 -1.98 -7.68
C MET A 100 10.80 -3.32 -7.89
N GLU A 101 12.13 -3.32 -8.02
CA GLU A 101 12.91 -4.56 -8.05
C GLU A 101 12.85 -5.29 -6.70
N ARG A 102 13.05 -4.56 -5.60
CA ARG A 102 13.03 -5.14 -4.25
C ARG A 102 11.68 -5.75 -3.89
N VAL A 103 10.56 -5.13 -4.25
CA VAL A 103 9.24 -5.73 -3.94
C VAL A 103 8.96 -6.99 -4.75
N VAL A 104 9.55 -7.14 -5.93
CA VAL A 104 9.50 -8.39 -6.69
C VAL A 104 10.27 -9.49 -5.96
N GLU A 105 11.46 -9.19 -5.44
CA GLU A 105 12.24 -10.12 -4.60
C GLU A 105 11.48 -10.52 -3.32
N LEU A 106 10.71 -9.58 -2.75
CA LEU A 106 9.87 -9.81 -1.57
C LEU A 106 8.57 -10.57 -1.89
N GLY A 107 8.28 -10.89 -3.16
CA GLY A 107 7.15 -11.72 -3.54
C GLY A 107 5.94 -10.98 -4.11
N ILE A 108 6.04 -9.69 -4.46
CA ILE A 108 5.02 -9.03 -5.29
C ILE A 108 5.27 -9.38 -6.76
N ARG A 109 4.35 -10.10 -7.40
CA ARG A 109 4.55 -10.56 -8.78
C ARG A 109 4.74 -9.38 -9.75
N ARG A 110 5.76 -9.42 -10.60
CA ARG A 110 6.02 -8.37 -11.59
C ARG A 110 4.82 -8.21 -12.53
N ASN A 111 4.48 -6.96 -12.85
CA ASN A 111 3.35 -6.57 -13.69
C ASN A 111 1.96 -6.97 -13.15
N SER A 112 1.86 -7.51 -11.93
CA SER A 112 0.58 -7.75 -11.29
C SER A 112 -0.16 -6.44 -10.99
N PRO A 113 -1.49 -6.50 -10.81
CA PRO A 113 -2.27 -5.40 -10.25
C PRO A 113 -1.63 -4.75 -9.02
N ALA A 114 -1.13 -5.54 -8.05
CA ALA A 114 -0.41 -5.04 -6.88
C ALA A 114 0.88 -4.27 -7.22
N HIS A 115 1.68 -4.81 -8.14
CA HIS A 115 2.93 -4.18 -8.60
C HIS A 115 2.67 -2.85 -9.32
N GLN A 116 1.65 -2.80 -10.17
CA GLN A 116 1.28 -1.58 -10.91
C GLN A 116 0.72 -0.51 -9.96
N LEU A 117 -0.14 -0.89 -9.01
CA LEU A 117 -0.70 0.03 -8.03
C LEU A 117 0.38 0.63 -7.13
N LEU A 118 1.30 -0.18 -6.61
CA LEU A 118 2.40 0.34 -5.81
C LEU A 118 3.26 1.32 -6.63
N ARG A 119 3.59 0.98 -7.88
CA ARG A 119 4.34 1.88 -8.77
C ARG A 119 3.63 3.22 -8.95
N ALA A 120 2.30 3.23 -9.07
CA ALA A 120 1.52 4.47 -9.16
C ALA A 120 1.67 5.32 -7.88
N TRP A 121 1.62 4.69 -6.70
CA TRP A 121 1.81 5.38 -5.41
C TRP A 121 3.23 5.89 -5.18
N LEU A 122 4.23 5.27 -5.78
CA LEU A 122 5.61 5.77 -5.74
C LEU A 122 5.78 7.02 -6.61
N ILE A 123 4.98 7.19 -7.66
CA ILE A 123 4.99 8.39 -8.51
C ILE A 123 4.16 9.51 -7.89
N ALA A 124 3.01 9.17 -7.30
CA ALA A 124 2.10 10.11 -6.67
C ALA A 124 1.73 9.63 -5.27
N ARG A 125 2.14 10.38 -4.24
CA ARG A 125 1.91 10.02 -2.84
C ARG A 125 0.42 9.74 -2.56
N PRO A 126 0.08 8.62 -1.90
CA PRO A 126 -1.28 8.39 -1.41
C PRO A 126 -1.67 9.40 -0.32
N GLU A 127 -2.96 9.66 -0.11
CA GLU A 127 -3.40 10.59 0.94
C GLU A 127 -2.97 10.07 2.32
N PRO A 128 -2.50 10.95 3.22
CA PRO A 128 -2.06 10.55 4.56
C PRO A 128 -3.10 9.73 5.33
N ARG A 129 -4.39 10.03 5.15
CA ARG A 129 -5.52 9.31 5.77
C ARG A 129 -5.55 7.82 5.44
N MET A 130 -4.93 7.41 4.34
CA MET A 130 -4.83 6.01 3.95
C MET A 130 -4.06 5.19 4.99
N PHE A 131 -3.00 5.77 5.58
CA PHE A 131 -2.24 5.10 6.62
C PHE A 131 -3.02 5.01 7.94
N ASP A 132 -3.79 6.05 8.30
CA ASP A 132 -4.65 6.00 9.49
C ASP A 132 -5.72 4.92 9.38
N VAL A 133 -6.36 4.83 8.23
CA VAL A 133 -7.37 3.78 7.94
C VAL A 133 -6.72 2.39 7.93
N TRP A 134 -5.47 2.27 7.49
CA TRP A 134 -4.69 1.03 7.60
C TRP A 134 -4.40 0.63 9.05
N ARG A 135 -4.10 1.59 9.93
CA ARG A 135 -3.91 1.32 11.36
C ARG A 135 -5.18 0.76 12.00
N ASP A 136 -6.34 1.36 11.69
CA ASP A 136 -7.63 0.88 12.18
C ASP A 136 -7.92 -0.54 11.69
N TYR A 137 -7.57 -0.83 10.43
CA TYR A 137 -7.74 -2.16 9.86
C TYR A 137 -6.85 -3.22 10.53
N VAL A 138 -5.58 -2.91 10.79
CA VAL A 138 -4.66 -3.81 11.51
C VAL A 138 -5.14 -4.07 12.94
N SER A 139 -5.64 -3.04 13.64
CA SER A 139 -6.23 -3.20 14.97
C SER A 139 -7.48 -4.09 14.94
N ALA A 140 -8.32 -3.98 13.91
CA ALA A 140 -9.46 -4.86 13.72
C ALA A 140 -9.03 -6.31 13.45
N LEU A 141 -8.00 -6.53 12.62
CA LEU A 141 -7.46 -7.87 12.33
C LEU A 141 -6.92 -8.55 13.59
N LYS A 142 -6.24 -7.81 14.49
CA LYS A 142 -5.72 -8.34 15.76
C LYS A 142 -6.79 -8.99 16.65
N ARG A 143 -8.04 -8.52 16.56
CA ARG A 143 -9.17 -9.01 17.36
C ARG A 143 -9.76 -10.32 16.84
N VAL A 144 -9.56 -10.62 15.56
CA VAL A 144 -10.20 -11.75 14.87
C VAL A 144 -9.21 -12.82 14.40
N MET A 145 -7.94 -12.45 14.25
CA MET A 145 -6.87 -13.34 13.82
C MET A 145 -6.20 -14.02 15.02
N SER A 146 -5.72 -15.24 14.82
CA SER A 146 -4.96 -15.97 15.82
C SER A 146 -3.68 -15.21 16.19
N PRO A 147 -3.28 -15.15 17.48
CA PRO A 147 -2.13 -14.33 17.90
C PRO A 147 -0.81 -14.70 17.20
N ASP A 148 -0.57 -16.00 16.98
CA ASP A 148 0.63 -16.49 16.28
C ASP A 148 0.66 -16.02 14.82
N VAL A 149 -0.48 -16.08 14.12
CA VAL A 149 -0.56 -15.70 12.71
C VAL A 149 -0.55 -14.18 12.55
N PHE A 150 -1.18 -13.44 13.45
CA PHE A 150 -1.08 -11.99 13.49
C PHE A 150 0.38 -11.52 13.69
N GLU A 151 1.13 -12.22 14.53
CA GLU A 151 2.54 -11.94 14.76
C GLU A 151 3.41 -12.33 13.53
N GLN A 152 3.06 -13.38 12.78
CA GLN A 152 3.66 -13.68 11.47
C GLN A 152 3.40 -12.57 10.45
N LEU A 153 2.16 -12.05 10.38
CA LEU A 153 1.79 -10.92 9.54
C LEU A 153 2.63 -9.68 9.88
N ARG A 154 2.74 -9.34 11.17
CA ARG A 154 3.56 -8.21 11.64
C ARG A 154 5.00 -8.32 11.16
N ARG A 155 5.63 -9.48 11.35
CA ARG A 155 7.03 -9.71 10.94
C ARG A 155 7.20 -9.55 9.42
N ALA A 156 6.29 -10.09 8.63
CA ALA A 156 6.34 -10.00 7.17
C ALA A 156 6.25 -8.54 6.69
N ILE A 157 5.27 -7.78 7.20
CA ILE A 157 5.09 -6.37 6.84
C ILE A 157 6.29 -5.52 7.28
N LEU A 158 6.81 -5.72 8.50
CA LEU A 158 7.98 -4.98 8.97
C LEU A 158 9.24 -5.30 8.15
N HIS A 159 9.46 -6.56 7.80
CA HIS A 159 10.59 -6.95 6.98
C HIS A 159 10.55 -6.28 5.59
N ALA A 160 9.38 -6.30 4.95
CA ALA A 160 9.21 -5.68 3.65
C ALA A 160 9.34 -4.15 3.70
N THR A 161 8.76 -3.52 4.71
CA THR A 161 8.85 -2.06 4.96
C THR A 161 10.30 -1.61 5.16
N ARG A 162 11.08 -2.34 5.97
CA ARG A 162 12.51 -2.05 6.17
C ARG A 162 13.30 -2.18 4.88
N SER A 163 13.00 -3.21 4.09
CA SER A 163 13.64 -3.43 2.79
C SER A 163 13.36 -2.28 1.81
N VAL A 164 12.13 -1.76 1.77
CA VAL A 164 11.76 -0.59 0.95
C VAL A 164 12.45 0.68 1.46
N THR A 165 12.46 0.89 2.78
CA THR A 165 13.11 2.06 3.40
C THR A 165 14.60 2.12 3.05
N ALA A 166 15.29 0.98 3.11
CA ALA A 166 16.70 0.86 2.72
C ALA A 166 16.96 1.19 1.23
N CYS A 167 15.96 0.99 0.35
CA CYS A 167 16.05 1.45 -1.04
C CYS A 167 16.03 2.98 -1.15
N VAL A 168 15.23 3.66 -0.32
CA VAL A 168 15.13 5.13 -0.30
C VAL A 168 16.40 5.75 0.28
N GLU A 169 16.86 5.28 1.42
CA GLU A 169 17.99 5.86 2.18
C GLU A 169 19.33 5.75 1.46
N GLY A 170 19.44 4.84 0.49
CA GLY A 170 20.71 4.49 -0.14
C GLY A 170 21.50 3.54 0.77
N PHE A 171 22.13 2.53 0.18
CA PHE A 171 22.98 1.60 0.93
C PHE A 171 24.11 2.39 1.62
N GLY A 172 24.03 2.57 2.95
CA GLY A 172 25.20 2.73 3.82
C GLY A 172 25.70 4.13 4.20
N LEU A 173 24.96 5.23 4.03
CA LEU A 173 25.44 6.56 4.45
C LEU A 173 24.59 7.30 5.50
N THR A 174 23.44 6.76 5.88
CA THR A 174 22.63 7.28 6.99
C THR A 174 22.14 6.12 7.86
N LEU A 175 22.07 6.34 9.18
CA LEU A 175 21.39 5.41 10.07
C LEU A 175 19.95 5.27 9.56
N PRO A 176 19.39 4.05 9.47
CA PRO A 176 18.03 3.88 9.01
C PRO A 176 17.14 4.74 9.90
N ASN A 177 16.41 5.66 9.27
CA ASN A 177 15.45 6.50 9.94
C ASN A 177 14.26 5.61 10.29
N ASP A 178 14.43 4.89 11.41
CA ASP A 178 13.55 3.84 11.90
C ASP A 178 12.16 4.36 12.33
N HIS A 179 11.88 5.65 12.11
CA HIS A 179 10.60 6.27 12.43
C HIS A 179 9.44 5.58 11.71
N THR A 180 9.55 5.27 10.41
CA THR A 180 8.45 4.61 9.68
C THR A 180 8.25 3.16 10.11
N SER A 181 9.33 2.43 10.33
CA SER A 181 9.26 1.06 10.85
C SER A 181 8.68 1.04 12.27
N ARG A 182 8.98 2.05 13.11
CA ARG A 182 8.33 2.26 14.41
C ARG A 182 6.84 2.56 14.27
N GLN A 183 6.44 3.52 13.44
CA GLN A 183 5.02 3.82 13.22
C GLN A 183 4.22 2.59 12.77
N ILE A 184 4.78 1.79 11.86
CA ILE A 184 4.16 0.55 11.40
C ILE A 184 4.13 -0.48 12.54
N ASN A 185 5.21 -0.64 13.31
CA ASN A 185 5.22 -1.55 14.45
C ASN A 185 4.21 -1.15 15.52
N ASP A 186 4.09 0.13 15.84
CA ASP A 186 3.15 0.66 16.83
C ASP A 186 1.70 0.39 16.42
N ALA A 187 1.40 0.42 15.11
CA ALA A 187 0.08 0.04 14.59
C ALA A 187 -0.29 -1.43 14.86
N PHE A 188 0.69 -2.33 14.91
CA PHE A 188 0.46 -3.73 15.31
C PHE A 188 0.34 -3.92 16.83
N GLN A 189 0.87 -2.98 17.62
CA GLN A 189 0.81 -3.04 19.09
C GLN A 189 -0.42 -2.36 19.69
N ALA A 190 -1.04 -1.41 18.98
CA ALA A 190 -2.31 -0.79 19.32
C ALA A 190 -3.47 -1.80 19.42
#